data_AF-A0A258H940-F1
#
_entry.id   AF-A0A258H940-F1
#
_cell.length_a   1.000
_cell.length_b   1.000
_cell.length_c   1.000
_cell.angle_alpha   90.00
_cell.angle_beta   90.00
_cell.angle_gamma   90.00
#
_symmetry.space_group_name_H-M   'P 1'
#
loop_
_entity.id
_entity.type
_entity.pdbx_description
1 polymer ?
#
loop_
_entity_poly.entity_id
_entity_poly.type
_entity_poly.pdbx_seq_one_letter_code
_entity_poly.pdbx_strand_id
1 'polypeptide(L)' 'SVVTLAEPVEFGHAHNDPVRVVIGLAGVAAGGHLEAVAQLANAFNDAAAIPALAAATTRDAVRTILAGGGIA' A
#
# COMPACT_ATOMS: atom_id res chain seq x y z
N SER A 1 -4.04 -5.79 -6.38
CA SER A 1 -5.00 -4.70 -6.65
C SER A 1 -4.81 -3.63 -5.58
N VAL A 2 -4.94 -2.33 -5.90
CA VAL A 2 -4.79 -1.22 -4.94
C VAL A 2 -6.04 -0.36 -5.00
N VAL A 3 -6.63 -0.06 -3.84
CA VAL A 3 -7.81 0.80 -3.69
C VAL A 3 -7.52 1.85 -2.63
N THR A 4 -7.70 3.12 -2.98
CA THR A 4 -7.65 4.26 -2.06
C THR A 4 -9.08 4.70 -1.74
N LEU A 5 -9.38 4.88 -0.46
CA LEU A 5 -10.72 5.25 0.00
C LEU A 5 -10.82 6.77 0.13
N ALA A 6 -11.85 7.36 -0.48
CA ALA A 6 -12.12 8.80 -0.36
C ALA A 6 -12.53 9.17 1.08
N GLU A 7 -13.34 8.33 1.70
CA GLU A 7 -13.68 8.40 3.13
C GLU A 7 -13.10 7.16 3.82
N PRO A 8 -12.27 7.32 4.87
CA PRO A 8 -11.64 6.19 5.53
C PRO A 8 -12.67 5.39 6.36
N VAL A 9 -12.50 4.06 6.38
CA VAL A 9 -13.44 3.11 6.97
C VAL A 9 -12.82 2.45 8.19
N GLU A 10 -13.62 2.21 9.24
CA GLU A 10 -13.18 1.47 10.42
C GLU A 10 -13.18 -0.04 10.15
N PHE A 11 -12.07 -0.70 10.48
CA PHE A 11 -11.89 -2.14 10.37
C PHE A 11 -11.90 -2.85 11.74
N GLY A 12 -12.07 -2.11 12.83
CA GLY A 12 -12.08 -2.63 14.20
C GLY A 12 -10.70 -2.78 14.83
N HIS A 13 -9.69 -2.02 14.37
CA HIS A 13 -8.33 -2.06 14.90
C HIS A 13 -8.03 -0.86 15.80
N ALA A 14 -7.78 -1.13 17.09
CA ALA A 14 -7.65 -0.11 18.15
C ALA A 14 -6.65 1.04 17.88
N HIS A 15 -5.62 0.82 17.06
CA HIS A 15 -4.57 1.82 16.77
C HIS A 15 -4.44 2.22 15.30
N ASN A 16 -5.09 1.48 14.39
CA ASN A 16 -4.86 1.63 12.94
C ASN A 16 -6.12 2.05 12.19
N ASP A 17 -7.25 2.18 12.89
CA ASP A 17 -8.43 2.83 12.36
C ASP A 17 -8.31 4.36 12.45
N PRO A 18 -8.84 5.09 11.46
CA PRO A 18 -9.58 4.59 10.30
C PRO A 18 -8.66 4.27 9.10
N VAL A 19 -8.98 3.22 8.34
CA VAL A 19 -8.15 2.74 7.22
C VAL A 19 -8.40 3.57 5.96
N ARG A 20 -7.31 4.02 5.33
CA ARG A 20 -7.33 4.89 4.13
C ARG A 20 -6.92 4.18 2.84
N VAL A 21 -6.11 3.13 2.96
CA VAL A 21 -5.49 2.42 1.82
C VAL A 21 -5.70 0.93 2.02
N VAL A 22 -6.22 0.26 0.99
CA VAL A 22 -6.45 -1.19 0.99
C VAL A 22 -5.69 -1.82 -0.18
N ILE A 23 -4.85 -2.81 0.13
CA ILE A 23 -4.08 -3.58 -0.87
C ILE A 23 -4.55 -5.02 -0.85
N GLY A 24 -5.21 -5.42 -1.94
CA GLY A 24 -5.56 -6.82 -2.19
C GLY A 24 -4.37 -7.56 -2.79
N LEU A 25 -3.73 -8.40 -1.98
CA LEU A 25 -2.66 -9.30 -2.42
C LEU A 25 -3.27 -10.67 -2.75
N ALA A 26 -3.17 -11.09 -4.00
CA ALA A 26 -3.58 -12.41 -4.46
C ALA A 26 -2.42 -13.03 -5.23
N GLY A 27 -2.04 -14.25 -4.86
CA GLY A 27 -0.96 -14.98 -5.50
C GLY A 27 -1.24 -16.49 -5.46
N VAL A 28 -0.79 -17.20 -6.50
CA VAL A 28 -0.78 -18.67 -6.54
C VAL A 28 0.51 -19.15 -5.84
N ALA A 29 0.39 -19.66 -4.61
CA ALA A 29 1.51 -20.07 -3.78
C ALA A 29 2.26 -21.28 -4.40
N ALA A 30 3.61 -21.37 -4.35
CA ALA A 30 4.34 -21.68 -3.12
C ALA A 30 5.62 -20.85 -2.84
N GLY A 31 6.08 -19.98 -3.75
CA GLY A 31 7.33 -19.21 -3.58
C GLY A 31 7.21 -17.69 -3.69
N GLY A 32 6.48 -17.18 -4.69
CA GLY A 32 6.47 -15.74 -5.01
C GLY A 32 5.66 -14.84 -4.06
N HIS A 33 4.86 -15.41 -3.17
CA HIS A 33 4.08 -14.60 -2.21
C HIS A 33 4.97 -13.89 -1.19
N LEU A 34 6.06 -14.55 -0.75
CA LEU A 34 7.00 -13.97 0.21
C LEU A 34 7.75 -12.78 -0.40
N GLU A 35 8.15 -12.88 -1.67
CA GLU A 35 8.77 -11.77 -2.41
C GLU A 35 7.81 -10.58 -2.53
N ALA A 36 6.53 -10.83 -2.83
CA ALA A 36 5.54 -9.76 -2.92
C ALA A 36 5.31 -9.06 -1.57
N VAL A 37 5.27 -9.82 -0.47
CA VAL A 37 5.19 -9.26 0.89
C VAL A 37 6.46 -8.48 1.24
N ALA A 38 7.64 -8.99 0.88
CA ALA A 38 8.92 -8.32 1.13
C ALA A 38 9.03 -7.00 0.35
N GLN A 39 8.61 -6.97 -0.92
CA GLN A 39 8.55 -5.73 -1.70
C GLN A 39 7.60 -4.72 -1.07
N LEU A 40 6.44 -5.17 -0.58
CA LEU A 40 5.48 -4.30 0.08
C LEU A 40 6.02 -3.76 1.41
N ALA A 41 6.67 -4.61 2.20
CA ALA A 41 7.33 -4.22 3.45
C ALA A 41 8.45 -3.19 3.20
N ASN A 42 9.24 -3.39 2.14
CA ASN A 42 10.29 -2.43 1.75
C ASN A 42 9.70 -1.08 1.34
N ALA A 43 8.62 -1.07 0.55
CA ALA A 43 7.93 0.17 0.19
C ALA A 43 7.36 0.90 1.41
N PHE A 44 6.85 0.15 2.40
CA PHE A 44 6.31 0.71 3.64
C PHE A 44 7.35 1.04 4.72
N ASN A 45 8.62 0.70 4.49
CA ASN A 45 9.71 1.14 5.36
C ASN A 45 9.94 2.66 5.26
N ASP A 46 9.50 3.27 4.14
CA ASP A 46 9.37 4.72 4.02
C ASP A 46 8.06 5.21 4.68
N ALA A 47 8.20 6.00 5.75
CA ALA A 47 7.07 6.59 6.46
C ALA A 47 6.22 7.52 5.57
N ALA A 48 6.78 8.06 4.48
CA ALA A 48 6.07 8.89 3.51
C ALA A 48 5.22 8.08 2.51
N ALA A 49 5.43 6.76 2.39
CA ALA A 49 4.78 5.94 1.38
C ALA A 49 3.26 5.87 1.57
N ILE A 50 2.77 5.69 2.81
CA ILE A 50 1.33 5.59 3.08
C ILE A 50 0.59 6.92 2.82
N PRO A 51 1.06 8.08 3.32
CA PRO A 51 0.49 9.37 2.95
C PRO A 51 0.50 9.62 1.43
N ALA A 52 1.60 9.30 0.75
CA ALA A 52 1.72 9.47 -0.69
C ALA A 52 0.73 8.57 -1.46
N LEU A 53 0.56 7.31 -1.04
CA LEU A 53 -0.41 6.39 -1.63
C LEU A 53 -1.84 6.89 -1.42
N ALA A 54 -2.16 7.40 -0.23
CA ALA A 54 -3.49 7.94 0.06
C ALA A 54 -3.82 9.20 -0.78
N ALA A 55 -2.80 9.99 -1.15
CA ALA A 55 -2.94 11.19 -1.98
C ALA A 55 -2.83 10.92 -3.50
N ALA A 56 -2.35 9.75 -3.90
CA ALA A 56 -2.11 9.42 -5.31
C ALA A 56 -3.43 9.37 -6.10
N THR A 57 -3.52 10.18 -7.15
CA THR A 57 -4.69 10.27 -8.03
C THR A 57 -4.52 9.47 -9.33
N THR A 58 -3.33 8.92 -9.58
CA THR A 58 -3.02 8.17 -10.81
C THR A 58 -2.41 6.81 -10.52
N ARG A 59 -2.62 5.86 -11.43
CA ARG A 59 -2.05 4.51 -11.33
C ARG A 59 -0.52 4.51 -11.38
N ASP A 60 0.07 5.40 -12.17
CA ASP A 60 1.53 5.48 -12.30
C ASP A 60 2.18 6.02 -11.02
N ALA A 61 1.57 7.02 -10.36
CA ALA A 61 2.04 7.48 -9.05
C ALA A 61 2.06 6.34 -8.02
N VAL A 62 0.98 5.55 -7.96
CA VAL A 62 0.90 4.37 -7.08
C VAL A 62 2.02 3.37 -7.39
N ARG A 63 2.27 3.09 -8.67
CA ARG A 63 3.35 2.16 -9.09
C ARG A 63 4.73 2.66 -8.69
N THR A 64 5.01 3.96 -8.87
CA THR A 64 6.29 4.56 -8.48
C THR A 64 6.53 4.47 -6.98
N ILE A 65 5.52 4.78 -6.17
CA ILE A 65 5.62 4.71 -4.70
C ILE A 65 5.87 3.26 -4.25
N LEU A 66 5.13 2.30 -4.80
CA LEU A 66 5.29 0.87 -4.45
C LEU A 66 6.61 0.27 -4.96
N ALA A 67 7.24 0.86 -5.97
CA ALA A 67 8.57 0.46 -6.44
C ALA A 67 9.70 0.99 -5.54
N GLY A 68 9.41 1.74 -4.48
CA GLY A 68 10.40 2.37 -3.60
C GLY A 68 11.05 3.61 -4.22
N GLY A 69 10.49 4.14 -5.31
CA GLY A 69 10.89 5.43 -5.85
C GLY A 69 10.29 6.53 -5.00
N GLY A 70 11.07 7.05 -4.04
CA GLY A 70 10.71 8.25 -3.30
C GLY A 70 10.28 9.35 -4.28
N ILE A 71 9.11 9.93 -4.02
CA ILE A 71 8.69 11.15 -4.71
C ILE A 71 9.69 12.25 -4.32
N ALA A 72 10.43 12.76 -5.29
CA ALA A 72 11.36 13.88 -5.11
C ALA A 72 10.64 15.15 -4.65
#